data_AF-A0A8X8ZU83-F1
#
_entry.id   AF-A0A8X8ZU83-F1
#
_cell.length_a   1.000
_cell.length_b   1.000
_cell.length_c   1.000
_cell.angle_alpha   90.00
_cell.angle_beta   90.00
_cell.angle_gamma   90.00
#
_symmetry.space_group_name_H-M   'P 1'
#
loop_
_entity.id
_entity.type
_entity.pdbx_description
1 polymer ?
#
loop_
_entity_poly.entity_id
_entity_poly.type
_entity_poly.pdbx_seq_one_letter_code
_entity_poly.pdbx_strand_id
1 'polypeptide(L)'
;MDSQQCNIDLTMCLTLLFAPSWGDKEAAGVMDESFTVQISSNLVKKLLNNGEVVKKKTRRPTPKIPKEPQSKPLPDDSEALRGPSSTAWPIQPPFYVPPPPPSHKTPNPELEAIRSVLHESEKVVERLHKQEENMLQEVTERAKDLHDKEFKLPNSKPMPCLDEKDACLNCYKEHIKDPLKCAQLVKDFADCARTARQQAGHSN
;
A
#
# COMPACT_ATOMS: atom_id res chain seq x y z
N MET A 1 5.92 31.75 15.23
CA MET A 1 5.78 31.69 13.77
C MET A 1 7.16 31.32 13.25
N ASP A 2 7.56 30.10 12.90
CA ASP A 2 6.83 28.90 12.49
C ASP A 2 7.80 27.70 12.52
N SER A 3 7.74 26.82 13.54
CA SER A 3 8.41 25.50 13.48
C SER A 3 7.52 24.43 12.83
N GLN A 4 6.24 24.73 12.60
CA GLN A 4 5.34 23.84 11.88
C GLN A 4 5.49 23.95 10.36
N GLN A 5 5.89 25.13 9.84
CA GLN A 5 6.08 25.31 8.40
C GLN A 5 7.22 24.44 7.83
N CYS A 6 8.30 24.21 8.58
CA CYS A 6 9.41 23.34 8.11
C CYS A 6 9.07 21.84 8.07
N ASN A 7 8.17 21.36 8.93
CA ASN A 7 7.79 19.94 8.95
C ASN A 7 6.83 19.58 7.81
N ILE A 8 5.98 20.52 7.42
CA ILE A 8 5.06 20.35 6.29
C ILE A 8 5.87 20.28 4.98
N ASP A 9 6.91 21.12 4.83
CA ASP A 9 7.76 21.16 3.63
C ASP A 9 8.58 19.86 3.44
N LEU A 10 9.13 19.30 4.52
CA LEU A 10 9.90 18.05 4.45
C LEU A 10 9.01 16.84 4.15
N THR A 11 7.80 16.81 4.71
CA THR A 11 6.81 15.75 4.43
C THR A 11 6.29 15.84 3.01
N MET A 12 6.00 17.05 2.50
CA MET A 12 5.63 17.25 1.09
C MET A 12 6.77 16.85 0.14
N CYS A 13 8.02 17.20 0.45
CA CYS A 13 9.18 16.79 -0.36
C CYS A 13 9.34 15.27 -0.40
N LEU A 14 9.19 14.57 0.72
CA LEU A 14 9.27 13.10 0.75
C LEU A 14 8.12 12.46 -0.04
N THR A 15 6.92 13.05 0.02
CA THR A 15 5.75 12.53 -0.71
C THR A 15 5.86 12.78 -2.21
N LEU A 16 6.48 13.89 -2.64
CA LEU A 16 6.74 14.19 -4.06
C LEU A 16 7.88 13.36 -4.66
N LEU A 17 8.88 12.95 -3.85
CA LEU A 17 9.95 12.06 -4.28
C LEU A 17 9.52 10.58 -4.38
N PHE A 18 8.49 10.18 -3.62
CA PHE A 18 7.96 8.81 -3.59
C PHE A 18 6.57 8.66 -4.21
N ALA A 19 6.09 9.65 -4.99
CA ALA A 19 4.86 9.50 -5.74
C ALA A 19 5.09 8.47 -6.88
N PRO A 20 4.40 7.31 -6.89
CA PRO A 20 4.44 6.42 -8.03
C PRO A 20 3.67 7.11 -9.16
N SER A 21 4.42 7.66 -10.11
CA SER A 21 3.90 8.10 -11.40
C SER A 21 3.36 6.87 -12.15
N TRP A 22 2.11 6.52 -11.91
CA TRP A 22 1.35 5.67 -12.82
C TRP A 22 0.99 6.52 -14.04
N GLY A 23 1.90 6.51 -15.00
CA GLY A 23 1.71 7.00 -16.35
C GLY A 23 2.27 5.96 -17.31
N ASP A 24 1.37 5.29 -18.02
CA ASP A 24 1.62 4.36 -19.12
C ASP A 24 2.73 4.82 -20.07
N LYS A 25 3.66 3.91 -20.39
CA LYS A 25 4.10 3.60 -21.77
C LYS A 25 5.16 2.49 -21.80
N GLU A 26 4.71 1.32 -22.23
CA GLU A 26 5.29 0.46 -23.28
C GLU A 26 6.80 0.59 -23.60
N ALA A 27 7.57 -0.48 -23.33
CA ALA A 27 8.45 -1.10 -24.32
C ALA A 27 9.09 -2.40 -23.82
N ALA A 28 8.75 -3.49 -24.51
CA ALA A 28 9.61 -4.58 -24.98
C ALA A 28 10.79 -5.05 -24.10
N GLY A 29 10.61 -6.22 -23.49
CA GLY A 29 11.67 -7.13 -23.06
C GLY A 29 11.27 -8.56 -23.41
N VAL A 30 12.08 -9.21 -24.25
CA VAL A 30 11.90 -10.56 -24.80
C VAL A 30 11.80 -11.60 -23.68
N MET A 31 10.69 -12.35 -23.62
CA MET A 31 10.60 -13.64 -22.95
C MET A 31 10.29 -14.70 -24.00
N ASP A 32 11.33 -15.43 -24.39
CA ASP A 32 11.20 -16.71 -25.08
C ASP A 32 10.75 -17.75 -24.06
N GLU A 33 9.47 -18.11 -24.10
CA GLU A 33 8.99 -19.44 -23.73
C GLU A 33 7.61 -19.63 -24.34
N SER A 34 7.58 -20.43 -25.42
CA SER A 34 6.36 -20.83 -26.12
C SER A 34 5.50 -21.70 -25.21
N PHE A 35 4.60 -21.07 -24.45
CA PHE A 35 3.53 -21.78 -23.74
C PHE A 35 2.48 -22.25 -24.74
N THR A 36 2.79 -23.33 -25.46
CA THR A 36 1.83 -24.01 -26.33
C THR A 36 0.82 -24.74 -25.46
N VAL A 37 -0.37 -24.16 -25.29
CA VAL A 37 -1.48 -24.82 -24.57
C VAL A 37 -2.01 -25.96 -25.43
N GLN A 38 -1.75 -27.21 -25.02
CA GLN A 38 -2.31 -28.38 -25.68
C GLN A 38 -3.74 -28.63 -25.22
N ILE A 39 -4.70 -28.30 -26.08
CA ILE A 39 -6.11 -28.57 -25.84
C ILE A 39 -6.43 -29.98 -26.34
N SER A 40 -6.89 -30.86 -25.45
CA SER A 40 -7.27 -32.23 -25.85
C SER A 40 -8.45 -32.20 -26.84
N SER A 41 -8.38 -33.02 -27.90
CA SER A 41 -9.44 -33.12 -28.92
C SER A 41 -10.80 -33.55 -28.35
N ASN A 42 -10.79 -34.23 -27.19
CA ASN A 42 -11.99 -34.61 -26.44
C ASN A 42 -12.71 -33.41 -25.82
N LEU A 43 -11.98 -32.35 -25.44
CA LEU A 43 -12.58 -31.11 -24.95
C LEU A 43 -13.29 -30.35 -26.08
N VAL A 44 -12.65 -30.28 -27.25
CA VAL A 44 -13.20 -29.62 -28.44
C VAL A 44 -14.51 -30.30 -28.89
N LYS A 45 -14.56 -31.64 -28.90
CA LYS A 45 -15.77 -32.40 -29.25
C LYS A 45 -16.94 -32.17 -28.28
N LYS A 46 -16.67 -31.97 -26.98
CA LYS A 46 -17.71 -31.69 -25.98
C LYS A 46 -18.30 -30.29 -26.14
N LEU A 47 -17.50 -29.32 -26.56
CA LEU A 47 -17.96 -27.93 -26.76
C LEU A 47 -18.77 -27.77 -28.03
N LEU A 48 -18.42 -28.49 -29.10
CA LEU A 48 -19.17 -28.47 -30.37
C LEU A 48 -20.58 -29.07 -30.26
N ASN A 49 -20.83 -29.95 -29.28
CA ASN A 49 -22.09 -30.70 -29.19
C ASN A 49 -23.10 -30.09 -28.20
N ASN A 50 -22.84 -28.90 -27.64
CA ASN A 50 -23.70 -28.28 -26.63
C ASN A 50 -24.78 -27.34 -27.20
N GLY A 51 -25.06 -27.45 -28.50
CA GLY A 51 -25.98 -26.60 -29.22
C GLY A 51 -26.95 -27.37 -30.09
N GLU A 52 -27.63 -28.40 -29.58
CA GLU A 52 -28.93 -28.82 -30.11
C GLU A 52 -29.67 -29.72 -29.11
N VAL A 53 -30.91 -29.34 -28.81
CA VAL A 53 -31.85 -30.04 -27.93
C VAL A 53 -32.17 -31.45 -28.45
N VAL A 54 -32.62 -32.33 -27.53
CA VAL A 54 -33.65 -33.40 -27.69
C VAL A 54 -33.23 -34.83 -27.27
N LYS A 55 -33.80 -35.24 -26.13
CA LYS A 55 -34.36 -36.57 -25.76
C LYS A 55 -33.41 -37.80 -25.70
N LYS A 56 -33.33 -38.39 -24.50
CA LYS A 56 -34.02 -39.64 -24.07
C LYS A 56 -33.15 -40.54 -23.17
N LYS A 57 -33.64 -40.70 -21.93
CA LYS A 57 -33.65 -41.93 -21.11
C LYS A 57 -32.38 -42.34 -20.34
N THR A 58 -32.41 -42.04 -19.03
CA THR A 58 -31.85 -42.93 -18.01
C THR A 58 -32.95 -43.33 -17.04
N ARG A 59 -33.21 -44.64 -16.99
CA ARG A 59 -34.17 -45.30 -16.11
C ARG A 59 -33.63 -45.28 -14.67
N ARG A 60 -34.48 -44.85 -13.74
CA ARG A 60 -34.34 -45.09 -12.30
C ARG A 60 -35.16 -46.33 -11.93
N PRO A 61 -34.65 -47.29 -11.14
CA PRO A 61 -35.50 -48.25 -10.44
C PRO A 61 -36.06 -47.61 -9.16
N THR A 62 -37.38 -47.65 -9.01
CA THR A 62 -38.17 -47.34 -7.80
C THR A 62 -38.58 -48.68 -7.13
N PRO A 63 -39.00 -48.73 -5.85
CA PRO A 63 -40.46 -48.68 -5.63
C PRO A 63 -41.00 -48.07 -4.31
N LYS A 64 -42.09 -47.28 -4.47
CA LYS A 64 -43.39 -47.22 -3.72
C LYS A 64 -43.40 -46.71 -2.24
N ILE A 65 -43.97 -45.55 -1.81
CA ILE A 65 -45.28 -44.84 -1.97
C ILE A 65 -46.47 -45.70 -1.45
N PRO A 66 -47.57 -45.22 -0.78
CA PRO A 66 -48.20 -43.86 -0.63
C PRO A 66 -48.70 -43.47 0.81
N LYS A 67 -49.16 -42.24 1.16
CA LYS A 67 -50.42 -41.61 0.69
C LYS A 67 -50.59 -40.14 1.21
N GLU A 68 -51.00 -39.26 0.30
CA GLU A 68 -51.54 -37.87 0.44
C GLU A 68 -52.95 -37.87 1.11
N PRO A 69 -53.69 -36.74 1.36
CA PRO A 69 -53.75 -35.50 0.55
C PRO A 69 -53.94 -34.11 1.22
N GLN A 70 -53.59 -33.07 0.43
CA GLN A 70 -54.25 -31.73 0.32
C GLN A 70 -54.16 -30.73 1.49
N SER A 71 -54.11 -29.40 1.34
CA SER A 71 -54.26 -28.45 0.24
C SER A 71 -53.67 -27.07 0.64
N LYS A 72 -53.35 -26.23 -0.35
CA LYS A 72 -52.87 -24.82 -0.28
C LYS A 72 -53.90 -23.87 0.40
N PRO A 73 -53.69 -22.53 0.57
CA PRO A 73 -52.56 -21.64 0.22
C PRO A 73 -52.15 -20.60 1.31
N LEU A 74 -51.03 -19.89 1.09
CA LEU A 74 -50.60 -18.67 1.81
C LEU A 74 -51.64 -17.54 1.61
N PRO A 75 -51.91 -16.69 2.62
CA PRO A 75 -51.24 -15.39 2.68
C PRO A 75 -50.91 -14.86 4.09
N ASP A 76 -50.12 -13.80 4.03
CA ASP A 76 -49.53 -12.86 4.98
C ASP A 76 -50.45 -12.24 6.05
N ASP A 77 -49.77 -11.60 7.01
CA ASP A 77 -50.19 -10.50 7.90
C ASP A 77 -50.49 -10.79 9.40
N SER A 78 -49.54 -10.30 10.22
CA SER A 78 -49.70 -9.44 11.40
C SER A 78 -50.49 -9.86 12.65
N GLU A 79 -49.72 -9.85 13.75
CA GLU A 79 -50.01 -9.34 15.10
C GLU A 79 -50.69 -10.18 16.22
N ALA A 80 -50.01 -10.09 17.37
CA ALA A 80 -50.53 -9.96 18.74
C ALA A 80 -50.88 -11.21 19.61
N LEU A 81 -49.90 -11.52 20.48
CA LEU A 81 -49.97 -11.51 21.96
C LEU A 81 -50.80 -12.53 22.78
N ARG A 82 -50.05 -13.19 23.70
CA ARG A 82 -50.35 -13.76 25.04
C ARG A 82 -50.64 -15.28 25.15
N GLY A 83 -49.79 -15.98 25.92
CA GLY A 83 -49.94 -17.37 26.39
C GLY A 83 -50.95 -17.53 27.55
N PRO A 84 -50.98 -18.64 28.35
CA PRO A 84 -49.87 -19.56 28.67
C PRO A 84 -50.21 -21.09 28.73
N SER A 85 -49.14 -21.87 28.95
CA SER A 85 -49.07 -23.13 29.73
C SER A 85 -49.06 -24.49 29.01
N SER A 86 -47.93 -25.17 29.25
CA SER A 86 -47.58 -26.59 29.17
C SER A 86 -47.68 -27.32 27.82
N THR A 87 -46.53 -27.48 27.15
CA THR A 87 -46.13 -28.76 26.57
C THR A 87 -44.60 -28.89 26.70
N ALA A 88 -44.18 -30.03 27.23
CA ALA A 88 -42.86 -30.33 27.76
C ALA A 88 -41.73 -30.25 26.72
N TRP A 89 -40.63 -29.58 27.09
CA TRP A 89 -39.35 -29.69 26.39
C TRP A 89 -38.65 -30.98 26.82
N PRO A 90 -38.02 -31.74 25.91
CA PRO A 90 -37.32 -32.95 26.29
C PRO A 90 -36.12 -32.57 27.16
N ILE A 91 -36.13 -33.07 28.40
CA ILE A 91 -34.99 -33.05 29.33
C ILE A 91 -33.82 -33.73 28.61
N GLN A 92 -32.73 -32.98 28.35
CA GLN A 92 -31.51 -33.57 27.81
C GLN A 92 -30.94 -34.59 28.83
N PRO A 93 -30.49 -35.78 28.39
CA PRO A 93 -29.85 -36.73 29.29
C PRO A 93 -28.53 -36.15 29.81
N PRO A 94 -28.12 -36.46 31.05
CA PRO A 94 -26.83 -36.02 31.57
C PRO A 94 -25.71 -36.58 30.68
N PHE A 95 -24.92 -35.66 30.12
CA PHE A 95 -23.73 -36.01 29.34
C PHE A 95 -22.73 -36.74 30.25
N TYR A 96 -22.58 -38.04 30.03
CA TYR A 96 -21.43 -38.77 30.57
C TYR A 96 -20.19 -38.29 29.84
N VAL A 97 -19.36 -37.49 30.50
CA VAL A 97 -18.05 -37.11 29.99
C VAL A 97 -17.09 -38.25 30.32
N PRO A 98 -16.54 -38.99 29.32
CA PRO A 98 -15.55 -40.01 29.60
C PRO A 98 -14.31 -39.37 30.23
N PRO A 99 -13.59 -40.07 31.13
CA PRO A 99 -12.34 -39.58 31.70
C PRO A 99 -11.38 -39.17 30.59
N PRO A 100 -10.65 -38.04 30.72
CA PRO A 100 -9.67 -37.66 29.71
C PRO A 100 -8.67 -38.82 29.52
N PRO A 101 -8.37 -39.20 28.26
CA PRO A 101 -7.41 -40.27 28.02
C PRO A 101 -6.08 -39.91 28.68
N PRO A 102 -5.32 -40.90 29.17
CA PRO A 102 -4.00 -40.65 29.73
C PRO A 102 -3.19 -39.82 28.73
N SER A 103 -2.70 -38.67 29.19
CA SER A 103 -1.89 -37.74 28.41
C SER A 103 -0.57 -38.42 28.04
N HIS A 104 -0.60 -39.24 27.00
CA HIS A 104 0.61 -39.71 26.35
C HIS A 104 1.22 -38.50 25.66
N LYS A 105 2.31 -37.99 26.22
CA LYS A 105 3.19 -36.99 25.62
C LYS A 105 3.93 -37.61 24.42
N THR A 106 3.20 -38.16 23.47
CA THR A 106 3.77 -38.68 22.23
C THR A 106 3.93 -37.50 21.29
N PRO A 107 5.13 -37.25 20.75
CA PRO A 107 5.34 -36.22 19.74
C PRO A 107 4.38 -36.45 18.57
N ASN A 108 3.53 -35.46 18.27
CA ASN A 108 2.65 -35.51 17.10
C ASN A 108 3.48 -35.03 15.89
N PRO A 109 3.78 -35.90 14.91
CA PRO A 109 4.64 -35.55 13.77
C PRO A 109 4.03 -34.46 12.89
N GLU A 110 2.70 -34.35 12.82
CA GLU A 110 2.03 -33.29 12.05
C GLU A 110 2.24 -31.92 12.70
N LEU A 111 2.22 -31.85 14.03
CA LEU A 111 2.49 -30.60 14.74
C LEU A 111 3.94 -30.15 14.57
N GLU A 112 4.90 -31.07 14.60
CA GLU A 112 6.30 -30.73 14.35
C GLU A 112 6.54 -30.27 12.90
N ALA A 113 5.86 -30.89 11.93
CA ALA A 113 5.90 -30.45 10.53
C ALA A 113 5.38 -29.02 10.37
N ILE A 114 4.25 -28.69 11.02
CA ILE A 114 3.69 -27.33 11.00
C ILE A 114 4.66 -26.33 11.63
N ARG A 115 5.25 -26.64 12.78
CA ARG A 115 6.24 -25.76 13.42
C ARG A 115 7.48 -25.54 12.55
N SER A 116 7.94 -26.57 11.85
CA SER A 116 9.06 -26.47 10.92
C SER A 116 8.77 -25.49 9.79
N VAL A 117 7.57 -25.56 9.18
CA VAL A 117 7.16 -24.64 8.11
C VAL A 117 7.07 -23.20 8.63
N LEU A 118 6.52 -22.99 9.84
CA LEU A 118 6.45 -21.65 10.43
C LEU A 118 7.85 -21.07 10.68
N HIS A 119 8.77 -21.86 11.24
CA HIS A 119 10.15 -21.44 11.45
C HIS A 119 10.88 -21.13 10.14
N GLU A 120 10.65 -21.93 9.10
CA GLU A 120 11.19 -21.64 7.77
C GLU A 120 10.62 -20.34 7.18
N SER A 121 9.31 -20.11 7.34
CA SER A 121 8.66 -18.89 6.88
C SER A 121 9.20 -17.64 7.57
N GLU A 122 9.43 -17.71 8.89
CA GLU A 122 10.03 -16.62 9.67
C GLU A 122 11.44 -16.29 9.15
N LYS A 123 12.25 -17.31 8.89
CA LYS A 123 13.59 -17.14 8.31
C LYS A 123 13.57 -16.55 6.91
N VAL A 124 12.57 -16.88 6.08
CA VAL A 124 12.40 -16.27 4.76
C VAL A 124 11.99 -14.80 4.89
N VAL A 125 11.10 -14.47 5.82
CA VAL A 125 10.68 -13.09 6.09
C VAL A 125 11.88 -12.24 6.54
N GLU A 126 12.70 -12.73 7.47
CA GLU A 126 13.91 -12.03 7.90
C GLU A 126 14.87 -11.73 6.75
N ARG A 127 15.04 -12.71 5.84
CA ARG A 127 15.88 -12.54 4.65
C ARG A 127 15.32 -11.49 3.69
N LEU A 128 14.01 -11.52 3.44
CA LEU A 128 13.34 -10.55 2.59
C LEU A 128 13.41 -9.14 3.17
N HIS A 129 13.18 -8.99 4.47
CA HIS A 129 13.31 -7.71 5.15
C HIS A 129 14.72 -7.14 5.02
N LYS A 130 15.74 -7.98 5.23
CA LYS A 130 17.14 -7.59 5.03
C LYS A 130 17.46 -7.20 3.57
N GLN A 131 16.86 -7.89 2.61
CA GLN A 131 17.02 -7.56 1.19
C GLN A 131 16.36 -6.23 0.86
N GLU A 132 15.16 -5.97 1.37
CA GLU A 132 14.45 -4.70 1.23
C GLU A 132 15.28 -3.54 1.80
N GLU A 133 15.78 -3.66 3.03
CA GLU A 133 16.63 -2.64 3.66
C GLU A 133 17.88 -2.35 2.83
N ASN A 134 18.55 -3.38 2.32
CA ASN A 134 19.74 -3.21 1.49
C ASN A 134 19.41 -2.52 0.16
N MET A 135 18.34 -2.96 -0.52
CA MET A 135 17.90 -2.33 -1.77
C MET A 135 17.50 -0.87 -1.55
N LEU A 136 16.81 -0.55 -0.45
CA LEU A 136 16.45 0.81 -0.10
C LEU A 136 17.68 1.68 0.13
N GLN A 137 18.68 1.16 0.85
CA GLN A 137 19.95 1.85 1.06
C GLN A 137 20.67 2.10 -0.27
N GLU A 138 20.77 1.09 -1.13
CA GLU A 138 21.41 1.20 -2.46
C GLU A 138 20.73 2.26 -3.33
N VAL A 139 19.40 2.24 -3.41
CA VAL A 139 18.64 3.22 -4.21
C VAL A 139 18.79 4.61 -3.63
N THR A 140 18.74 4.76 -2.31
CA THR A 140 18.90 6.06 -1.63
C THR A 140 20.28 6.65 -1.89
N GLU A 141 21.33 5.86 -1.74
CA GLU A 141 22.70 6.33 -1.99
C GLU A 141 22.93 6.64 -3.47
N ARG A 142 22.38 5.84 -4.39
CA ARG A 142 22.44 6.13 -5.83
C ARG A 142 21.67 7.38 -6.21
N ALA A 143 20.51 7.62 -5.61
CA ALA A 143 19.72 8.83 -5.86
C ALA A 143 20.47 10.08 -5.38
N LYS A 144 21.11 10.03 -4.20
CA LYS A 144 21.98 11.10 -3.70
C LYS A 144 23.17 11.34 -4.63
N ASP A 145 23.85 10.26 -5.04
CA ASP A 145 25.02 10.34 -5.93
C ASP A 145 24.66 10.94 -7.29
N LEU A 146 23.53 10.53 -7.89
CA LEU A 146 23.02 11.12 -9.13
C LEU A 146 22.64 12.59 -8.95
N HIS A 147 21.94 12.93 -7.86
CA HIS A 147 21.60 14.31 -7.56
C HIS A 147 22.85 15.18 -7.40
N ASP A 148 23.87 14.67 -6.71
CA ASP A 148 25.14 15.38 -6.54
C ASP A 148 25.95 15.49 -7.84
N LYS A 149 25.89 14.50 -8.73
CA LYS A 149 26.68 14.53 -9.97
C LYS A 149 26.00 15.33 -11.08
N GLU A 150 24.70 15.12 -11.26
CA GLU A 150 23.95 15.65 -12.40
C GLU A 150 23.19 16.93 -12.05
N PHE A 151 22.74 17.06 -10.79
CA PHE A 151 21.88 18.16 -10.34
C PHE A 151 22.56 19.11 -9.36
N LYS A 152 23.89 19.08 -9.25
CA LYS A 152 24.61 20.20 -8.64
C LYS A 152 24.39 21.44 -9.49
N LEU A 153 23.60 22.37 -8.96
CA LEU A 153 23.57 23.74 -9.44
C LEU A 153 25.03 24.20 -9.49
N PRO A 154 25.59 24.57 -10.66
CA PRO A 154 26.97 25.02 -10.77
C PRO A 154 27.21 26.04 -9.68
N ASN A 155 28.17 25.77 -8.78
CA ASN A 155 28.39 26.50 -7.53
C ASN A 155 27.78 27.89 -7.59
N SER A 156 26.63 28.08 -6.94
CA SER A 156 25.90 29.35 -7.00
C SER A 156 26.91 30.44 -6.75
N LYS A 157 27.11 31.32 -7.72
CA LYS A 157 28.03 32.45 -7.58
C LYS A 157 27.71 33.10 -6.22
N PRO A 158 28.74 33.41 -5.41
CA PRO A 158 28.51 34.00 -4.10
C PRO A 158 27.60 35.21 -4.27
N MET A 159 26.62 35.34 -3.38
CA MET A 159 25.62 36.40 -3.49
C MET A 159 26.34 37.75 -3.61
N PRO A 160 26.09 38.51 -4.68
CA PRO A 160 26.74 39.80 -4.84
C PRO A 160 26.29 40.73 -3.71
N CYS A 161 27.22 41.55 -3.22
CA CYS A 161 26.98 42.58 -2.19
C CYS A 161 26.75 42.06 -0.76
N LEU A 162 27.36 40.91 -0.41
CA LEU A 162 27.27 40.35 0.96
C LEU A 162 27.82 41.31 2.02
N ASP A 163 28.96 41.94 1.76
CA ASP A 163 29.63 42.81 2.73
C ASP A 163 28.79 44.07 3.02
N GLU A 164 28.27 44.73 1.97
CA GLU A 164 27.41 45.91 2.11
C GLU A 164 26.08 45.55 2.79
N LYS A 165 25.54 44.36 2.50
CA LYS A 165 24.32 43.85 3.14
C LYS A 165 24.54 43.68 4.65
N ASP A 166 25.65 43.04 5.04
CA ASP A 166 25.93 42.75 6.44
C ASP A 166 26.30 44.03 7.21
N ALA A 167 27.01 44.97 6.60
CA ALA A 167 27.26 46.30 7.18
C ALA A 167 25.96 47.08 7.42
N CYS A 168 25.03 47.08 6.45
CA CYS A 168 23.73 47.71 6.58
C CYS A 168 22.89 47.08 7.71
N LEU A 169 22.85 45.74 7.79
CA LEU A 169 22.14 45.03 8.86
C LEU A 169 22.75 45.30 10.23
N ASN A 170 24.08 45.33 10.33
CA ASN A 170 24.75 45.60 11.61
C ASN A 170 24.51 47.03 12.08
N CYS A 171 24.51 48.01 11.17
CA CYS A 171 24.15 49.38 11.53
C CYS A 171 22.73 49.50 12.08
N TYR A 172 21.74 48.83 11.47
CA TYR A 172 20.38 48.86 11.99
C TYR A 172 20.23 48.20 13.37
N LYS A 173 21.04 47.16 13.66
CA LYS A 173 21.09 46.55 15.00
C LYS A 173 21.67 47.51 16.04
N GLU A 174 22.65 48.33 15.67
CA GLU A 174 23.29 49.30 16.57
C GLU A 174 22.48 50.60 16.72
N HIS A 175 21.69 50.96 15.71
CA HIS A 175 20.94 52.22 15.64
C HIS A 175 19.42 52.01 15.53
N ILE A 176 18.87 51.11 16.35
CA ILE A 176 17.42 50.80 16.37
C ILE A 176 16.54 52.04 16.58
N LYS A 177 17.00 52.99 17.40
CA LYS A 177 16.26 54.22 17.72
C LYS A 177 16.38 55.29 16.64
N ASP A 178 17.49 55.30 15.88
CA ASP A 178 17.77 56.27 14.83
C ASP A 178 18.18 55.56 13.52
N PRO A 179 17.25 54.90 12.81
CA PRO A 179 17.57 54.11 11.61
C PRO A 179 18.17 54.96 10.48
N LEU A 180 17.90 56.28 10.48
CA LEU A 180 18.42 57.24 9.50
C LEU A 180 19.95 57.39 9.53
N LYS A 181 20.62 57.02 10.63
CA LYS A 181 22.09 57.01 10.71
C LYS A 181 22.71 56.00 9.74
N CYS A 182 21.96 54.96 9.34
CA CYS A 182 22.39 53.93 8.40
C CYS A 182 22.17 54.30 6.93
N ALA A 183 21.70 55.51 6.63
CA ALA A 183 21.33 55.93 5.27
C ALA A 183 22.48 55.78 4.26
N GLN A 184 23.74 55.97 4.68
CA GLN A 184 24.89 55.80 3.79
C GLN A 184 25.10 54.32 3.43
N LEU A 185 25.07 53.42 4.41
CA LEU A 185 25.22 51.98 4.18
C LEU A 185 24.09 51.40 3.33
N VAL A 186 22.87 51.95 3.44
CA VAL A 186 21.75 51.59 2.57
C VAL A 186 22.02 52.01 1.12
N LYS A 187 22.59 53.19 0.89
CA LYS A 187 22.96 53.65 -0.46
C LYS A 187 24.05 52.76 -1.04
N ASP A 188 25.08 52.46 -0.26
CA ASP A 188 26.21 51.63 -0.71
C ASP A 188 25.72 50.23 -1.11
N PHE A 189 24.84 49.61 -0.32
CA PHE A 189 24.18 48.35 -0.68
C PHE A 189 23.33 48.46 -1.95
N ALA A 190 22.54 49.53 -2.08
CA ALA A 190 21.69 49.75 -3.26
C ALA A 190 22.50 49.93 -4.55
N ASP A 191 23.63 50.62 -4.47
CA ASP A 191 24.53 50.88 -5.60
C ASP A 191 25.32 49.63 -5.99
N CYS A 192 25.79 48.85 -5.01
CA CYS A 192 26.34 47.53 -5.28
C CYS A 192 25.31 46.63 -5.98
N ALA A 193 24.09 46.54 -5.44
CA ALA A 193 23.05 45.69 -6.01
C ALA A 193 22.67 46.11 -7.44
N ARG A 194 22.68 47.42 -7.72
CA ARG A 194 22.46 47.97 -9.08
C ARG A 194 23.55 47.54 -10.05
N THR A 195 24.80 47.64 -9.62
CA THR A 195 25.97 47.25 -10.42
C THR A 195 25.98 45.75 -10.68
N ALA A 196 25.71 44.94 -9.66
CA ALA A 196 25.62 43.49 -9.78
C ALA A 196 24.55 43.04 -10.79
N ARG A 197 23.36 43.68 -10.79
CA ARG A 197 22.31 43.42 -11.78
C ARG A 197 22.74 43.77 -13.21
N GLN A 198 23.48 44.88 -13.37
CA GLN A 198 23.98 45.28 -14.69
C GLN A 198 25.01 44.28 -15.23
N GLN A 199 25.94 43.81 -14.38
CA GLN A 199 26.95 42.82 -14.78
C GLN A 199 26.34 41.45 -15.13
N ALA A 200 25.28 41.03 -14.44
CA ALA A 200 24.53 39.83 -14.78
C ALA A 200 23.86 39.92 -16.17
N GLY A 201 23.49 41.12 -16.62
CA GLY A 201 22.93 41.36 -17.96
C GLY A 201 23.95 41.50 -19.09
N HIS A 202 25.23 41.78 -18.79
CA HIS A 202 26.30 41.98 -19.77
C HIS A 202 27.14 40.72 -20.07
N SER A 203 26.84 39.59 -19.43
CA SER A 203 27.58 38.32 -19.59
C SER A 203 26.89 37.30 -20.50
N ASN A 204 26.02 37.75 -21.41
CA ASN A 204 25.40 36.95 -22.47
C ASN A 204 26.00 37.27 -23.83
#